data_AF-A0A3C1FP16-F1
#
_entry.id   AF-A0A3C1FP16-F1
#
_cell.length_a   1.000
_cell.length_b   1.000
_cell.length_c   1.000
_cell.angle_alpha   90.00
_cell.angle_beta   90.00
_cell.angle_gamma   90.00
#
_symmetry.space_group_name_H-M   'P 1'
#
loop_
_entity.id
_entity.type
_entity.pdbx_description
1 polymer ?
#
loop_
_entity_poly.entity_id
_entity_poly.type
_entity_poly.pdbx_seq_one_letter_code
_entity_poly.pdbx_strand_id
1 'polypeptide(L)'
;DGWGGGTNAASVRYAIQFPNSDPLCLIPYLAAKTEKLGFGATMSTTFYPPYMLARKLATLDHVTKGRIGWNIVSSIAKGEARNFGMEDLPPHDERYDRADEYMEVCYQLWNSWDDDALLMDMENGIFADPTKIHKINFEGKWHKVQGPLTVIPSPQRSPYL
;
A
#
# COMPACT_ATOMS: atom_id res chain seq x y z
N ASP A 1 -17.55 -22.71 -3.50
CA ASP A 1 -17.35 -21.79 -2.35
C ASP A 1 -15.91 -21.78 -1.78
N GLY A 2 -14.92 -22.41 -2.43
CA GLY A 2 -13.51 -22.38 -1.98
C GLY A 2 -12.76 -21.05 -2.10
N TRP A 3 -13.26 -20.09 -2.88
CA TRP A 3 -12.68 -18.74 -3.05
C TRP A 3 -13.30 -17.68 -2.11
N GLY A 4 -14.06 -18.12 -1.10
CA GLY A 4 -14.87 -17.22 -0.27
C GLY A 4 -14.10 -16.39 0.76
N GLY A 5 -12.77 -16.56 0.90
CA GLY A 5 -12.00 -15.95 2.00
C GLY A 5 -12.61 -16.24 3.37
N GLY A 6 -13.28 -17.39 3.48
CA GLY A 6 -14.18 -17.72 4.58
C GLY A 6 -13.74 -18.99 5.31
N THR A 7 -14.18 -19.10 6.55
CA THR A 7 -13.94 -20.24 7.45
C THR A 7 -14.89 -21.41 7.18
N ASN A 8 -15.07 -21.79 5.91
CA ASN A 8 -15.85 -22.99 5.61
C ASN A 8 -15.11 -24.25 6.09
N ALA A 9 -15.85 -25.34 6.33
CA ALA A 9 -15.30 -26.55 6.93
C ALA A 9 -14.15 -27.17 6.13
N ALA A 10 -14.20 -27.10 4.79
CA ALA A 10 -13.15 -27.64 3.94
C ALA A 10 -11.88 -26.77 4.01
N SER A 11 -12.00 -25.45 3.96
CA SER A 11 -10.88 -24.52 4.09
C SER A 11 -10.15 -24.70 5.43
N VAL A 12 -10.90 -24.90 6.52
CA VAL A 12 -10.30 -25.16 7.85
C VAL A 12 -9.68 -26.55 7.93
N ARG A 13 -10.39 -27.60 7.48
CA ARG A 13 -9.92 -28.99 7.59
C ARG A 13 -8.68 -29.27 6.75
N TYR A 14 -8.56 -28.61 5.60
CA TYR A 14 -7.51 -28.89 4.61
C TYR A 14 -6.54 -27.73 4.40
N ALA A 15 -6.60 -26.69 5.24
CA ALA A 15 -5.74 -25.51 5.18
C ALA A 15 -5.74 -24.78 3.82
N ILE A 16 -6.91 -24.68 3.18
CA ILE A 16 -7.06 -24.01 1.88
C ILE A 16 -7.26 -22.51 2.12
N GLN A 17 -6.19 -21.73 1.90
CA GLN A 17 -6.15 -20.28 2.16
C GLN A 17 -6.51 -19.88 3.61
N PHE A 18 -6.37 -20.81 4.56
CA PHE A 18 -6.61 -20.61 5.98
C PHE A 18 -5.64 -21.47 6.82
N PRO A 19 -5.02 -20.94 7.88
CA PRO A 19 -4.97 -19.53 8.24
C PRO A 19 -4.16 -18.73 7.22
N ASN A 20 -4.42 -17.43 7.10
CA ASN A 20 -3.67 -16.51 6.23
C ASN A 20 -3.12 -15.35 7.06
N SER A 21 -1.81 -15.11 6.99
CA SER A 21 -1.12 -14.05 7.73
C SER A 21 -0.85 -12.85 6.83
N ASP A 22 -0.75 -11.66 7.43
CA ASP A 22 -0.40 -10.44 6.69
C ASP A 22 1.01 -10.58 6.08
N PRO A 23 1.15 -10.54 4.74
CA PRO A 23 2.44 -10.71 4.08
C PRO A 23 3.41 -9.56 4.39
N LEU A 24 2.92 -8.34 4.64
CA LEU A 24 3.78 -7.18 4.90
C LEU A 24 4.56 -7.31 6.20
N CYS A 25 4.04 -8.06 7.17
CA CYS A 25 4.71 -8.32 8.45
C CYS A 25 5.97 -9.19 8.30
N LEU A 26 6.04 -10.03 7.27
CA LEU A 26 7.17 -10.93 7.03
C LEU A 26 8.32 -10.25 6.27
N ILE A 27 8.02 -9.23 5.47
CA ILE A 27 8.99 -8.61 4.56
C ILE A 27 10.18 -8.01 5.30
N PRO A 28 10.05 -7.22 6.39
CA PRO A 28 11.21 -6.67 7.10
C PRO A 28 12.16 -7.76 7.61
N TYR A 29 11.61 -8.87 8.11
CA TYR A 29 12.39 -10.00 8.60
C TYR A 29 13.21 -10.65 7.48
N LEU A 30 12.59 -10.91 6.33
CA LEU A 30 13.25 -11.52 5.18
C LEU A 30 14.23 -10.56 4.49
N ALA A 31 13.90 -9.27 4.43
CA ALA A 31 14.74 -8.22 3.87
C ALA A 31 16.04 -8.05 4.65
N ALA A 32 16.01 -8.22 5.98
CA ALA A 32 17.20 -8.21 6.83
C ALA A 32 18.15 -9.41 6.58
N LYS A 33 17.67 -10.47 5.92
CA LYS A 33 18.43 -11.70 5.64
C LYS A 33 18.84 -11.84 4.17
N THR A 34 18.55 -10.85 3.33
CA THR A 34 18.79 -10.91 1.88
C THR A 34 19.27 -9.56 1.36
N GLU A 35 20.15 -9.58 0.36
CA GLU A 35 20.71 -8.34 -0.21
C GLU A 35 20.05 -7.95 -1.55
N LYS A 36 19.64 -8.95 -2.35
CA LYS A 36 19.22 -8.74 -3.75
C LYS A 36 17.81 -9.23 -4.06
N LEU A 37 17.19 -10.00 -3.16
CA LEU A 37 15.88 -10.61 -3.41
C LEU A 37 14.77 -9.56 -3.41
N GLY A 38 13.94 -9.52 -4.46
CA GLY A 38 12.74 -8.69 -4.52
C GLY A 38 11.56 -9.30 -3.74
N PHE A 39 10.68 -8.45 -3.22
CA PHE A 39 9.50 -8.87 -2.46
C PHE A 39 8.23 -8.32 -3.11
N GLY A 40 7.50 -9.15 -3.85
CA GLY A 40 6.17 -8.81 -4.37
C GLY A 40 5.09 -9.10 -3.33
N ALA A 41 4.43 -8.07 -2.80
CA ALA A 41 3.33 -8.21 -1.85
C ALA A 41 1.98 -7.94 -2.51
N THR A 42 1.01 -8.84 -2.30
CA THR A 42 -0.37 -8.63 -2.77
C THR A 42 -1.14 -7.81 -1.76
N MET A 43 -1.59 -6.61 -2.13
CA MET A 43 -2.38 -5.74 -1.26
C MET A 43 -3.60 -5.20 -2.00
N SER A 44 -4.74 -5.23 -1.33
CA SER A 44 -6.02 -4.85 -1.93
C SER A 44 -6.29 -3.35 -1.87
N THR A 45 -6.71 -2.75 -2.99
CA THR A 45 -7.22 -1.37 -3.05
C THR A 45 -8.61 -1.22 -2.44
N THR A 46 -9.32 -2.33 -2.19
CA THR A 46 -10.69 -2.29 -1.68
C THR A 46 -10.78 -1.97 -0.19
N PHE A 47 -9.79 -2.42 0.59
CA PHE A 47 -9.90 -2.43 2.07
C PHE A 47 -8.95 -1.48 2.79
N TYR A 48 -7.79 -1.18 2.20
CA TYR A 48 -6.86 -0.25 2.82
C TYR A 48 -7.18 1.19 2.41
N PRO A 49 -7.28 2.16 3.34
CA PRO A 49 -7.26 3.56 2.95
C PRO A 49 -5.97 3.88 2.18
N PRO A 50 -6.03 4.61 1.04
CA PRO A 50 -4.88 4.79 0.14
C PRO A 50 -3.68 5.44 0.83
N TYR A 51 -3.92 6.41 1.71
CA TYR A 51 -2.86 7.04 2.50
C TYR A 51 -2.08 6.04 3.36
N MET A 52 -2.79 5.08 3.98
CA MET A 52 -2.18 4.07 4.85
C MET A 52 -1.32 3.08 4.06
N LEU A 53 -1.79 2.65 2.88
CA LEU A 53 -1.04 1.72 2.05
C LEU A 53 0.16 2.41 1.38
N ALA A 54 -0.01 3.63 0.84
CA ALA A 54 1.09 4.42 0.29
C ALA A 54 2.23 4.60 1.31
N ARG A 55 1.88 4.92 2.57
CA ARG A 55 2.84 5.06 3.68
C ARG A 55 3.56 3.74 4.00
N LYS A 56 2.82 2.63 4.06
CA LYS A 56 3.38 1.29 4.32
C LYS A 56 4.36 0.88 3.23
N LEU A 57 3.97 1.05 1.96
CA LEU A 57 4.80 0.67 0.81
C LEU A 57 6.06 1.55 0.72
N ALA A 58 5.96 2.87 0.92
CA ALA A 58 7.14 3.76 0.96
C ALA A 58 8.09 3.40 2.12
N THR A 59 7.54 3.03 3.28
CA THR A 59 8.35 2.57 4.42
C THR A 59 9.05 1.24 4.11
N LEU A 60 8.35 0.29 3.50
CA LEU A 60 8.94 -0.98 3.08
C LEU A 60 9.96 -0.78 1.96
N ASP A 61 9.80 0.23 1.11
CA ASP A 61 10.78 0.57 0.10
C ASP A 61 12.11 1.02 0.72
N HIS A 62 12.06 1.85 1.76
CA HIS A 62 13.23 2.17 2.58
C HIS A 62 13.81 0.94 3.30
N VAL A 63 12.98 0.16 4.00
CA VAL A 63 13.41 -1.02 4.77
C VAL A 63 14.06 -2.08 3.88
N THR A 64 13.51 -2.27 2.68
CA THR A 64 14.01 -3.25 1.72
C THR A 64 15.13 -2.69 0.84
N LYS A 65 15.43 -1.39 0.92
CA LYS A 65 16.40 -0.67 0.06
C LYS A 65 16.03 -0.76 -1.42
N GLY A 66 14.78 -0.44 -1.76
CA GLY A 66 14.33 -0.40 -3.15
C GLY A 66 13.95 -1.75 -3.74
N ARG A 67 13.49 -2.72 -2.92
CA ARG A 67 13.23 -4.10 -3.38
C ARG A 67 11.79 -4.56 -3.16
N ILE A 68 10.89 -3.65 -2.79
CA ILE A 68 9.47 -3.95 -2.65
C ILE A 68 8.76 -3.78 -3.99
N GLY A 69 7.85 -4.71 -4.28
CA GLY A 69 6.84 -4.60 -5.32
C GLY A 69 5.44 -4.78 -4.73
N TRP A 70 4.44 -4.22 -5.40
CA TRP A 70 3.04 -4.30 -5.04
C TRP A 70 2.25 -4.94 -6.17
N ASN A 71 1.77 -6.17 -5.94
CA ASN A 71 0.76 -6.79 -6.77
C ASN A 71 -0.61 -6.19 -6.41
N ILE A 72 -1.11 -5.30 -7.26
CA ILE A 72 -2.37 -4.57 -7.07
C ILE A 72 -3.55 -5.51 -7.33
N VAL A 73 -4.43 -5.65 -6.34
CA VAL A 73 -5.68 -6.42 -6.48
C VAL A 73 -6.84 -5.64 -5.91
N SER A 74 -8.07 -5.99 -6.30
CA SER A 74 -9.30 -5.37 -5.78
C SER A 74 -10.15 -6.36 -4.96
N SER A 75 -9.51 -7.43 -4.45
CA SER A 75 -10.10 -8.58 -3.75
C SER A 75 -11.14 -9.37 -4.58
N ILE A 76 -11.51 -10.57 -4.16
CA ILE A 76 -12.56 -11.37 -4.83
C ILE A 76 -13.48 -12.12 -3.85
N ALA A 77 -13.10 -12.15 -2.57
CA ALA A 77 -13.73 -12.95 -1.55
C ALA A 77 -14.87 -12.19 -0.84
N LYS A 78 -16.11 -12.66 -1.00
CA LYS A 78 -17.27 -12.08 -0.31
C LYS A 78 -17.19 -12.19 1.22
N GLY A 79 -16.58 -13.26 1.74
CA GLY A 79 -16.38 -13.43 3.18
C GLY A 79 -15.40 -12.41 3.75
N GLU A 80 -14.40 -12.01 2.96
CA GLU A 80 -13.45 -10.96 3.33
C GLU A 80 -14.17 -9.61 3.48
N ALA A 81 -15.03 -9.24 2.52
CA ALA A 81 -15.78 -7.98 2.54
C ALA A 81 -16.56 -7.75 3.86
N ARG A 82 -17.20 -8.80 4.38
CA ARG A 82 -17.94 -8.74 5.65
C ARG A 82 -17.07 -8.45 6.86
N ASN A 83 -15.81 -8.89 6.86
CA ASN A 83 -14.87 -8.56 7.94
C ASN A 83 -14.41 -7.09 7.90
N PHE A 84 -14.56 -6.42 6.74
CA PHE A 84 -14.30 -4.99 6.57
C PHE A 84 -15.59 -4.14 6.65
N GLY A 85 -16.69 -4.71 7.18
CA GLY A 85 -17.95 -3.99 7.39
C GLY A 85 -18.79 -3.77 6.14
N MET A 86 -18.47 -4.45 5.03
CA MET A 86 -19.26 -4.43 3.80
C MET A 86 -20.22 -5.62 3.74
N GLU A 87 -21.42 -5.45 3.19
CA GLU A 87 -22.33 -6.57 2.97
C GLU A 87 -21.81 -7.52 1.86
N ASP A 88 -21.32 -6.95 0.77
CA ASP A 88 -20.67 -7.63 -0.35
C ASP A 88 -19.61 -6.70 -0.99
N LEU A 89 -18.78 -7.27 -1.87
CA LEU A 89 -17.88 -6.47 -2.71
C LEU A 89 -18.67 -5.65 -3.74
N PRO A 90 -18.20 -4.43 -4.10
CA PRO A 90 -18.77 -3.70 -5.23
C PRO A 90 -18.67 -4.52 -6.53
N PRO A 91 -19.48 -4.19 -7.56
CA PRO A 91 -19.40 -4.80 -8.88
C PRO A 91 -17.97 -4.81 -9.42
N HIS A 92 -17.63 -5.85 -10.19
CA HIS A 92 -16.27 -6.04 -10.71
C HIS A 92 -15.68 -4.77 -11.35
N ASP A 93 -16.40 -4.17 -12.30
CA ASP A 93 -15.90 -3.01 -13.05
C ASP A 93 -15.76 -1.78 -12.15
N GLU A 94 -16.72 -1.55 -11.25
CA GLU A 94 -16.63 -0.46 -10.28
C GLU A 94 -15.42 -0.61 -9.35
N ARG A 95 -15.01 -1.85 -9.02
CA ARG A 95 -13.80 -2.07 -8.22
C ARG A 95 -12.53 -1.68 -8.96
N TYR A 96 -12.50 -1.78 -10.28
CA TYR A 96 -11.38 -1.30 -11.08
C TYR A 96 -11.42 0.23 -11.26
N ASP A 97 -12.58 0.83 -11.47
CA ASP A 97 -12.69 2.30 -11.48
C ASP A 97 -12.23 2.92 -10.15
N ARG A 98 -12.61 2.28 -9.02
CA ARG A 98 -12.12 2.64 -7.68
C ARG A 98 -10.61 2.46 -7.56
N ALA A 99 -10.05 1.39 -8.14
CA ALA A 99 -8.62 1.11 -8.08
C ALA A 99 -7.81 2.13 -8.91
N ASP A 100 -8.33 2.62 -10.02
CA ASP A 100 -7.69 3.68 -10.80
C ASP A 100 -7.58 4.98 -9.98
N GLU A 101 -8.68 5.41 -9.35
CA GLU A 101 -8.67 6.58 -8.45
C GLU A 101 -7.73 6.36 -7.25
N TYR A 102 -7.70 5.14 -6.71
CA TYR A 102 -6.78 4.75 -5.63
C TYR A 102 -5.32 4.95 -6.04
N MET A 103 -4.96 4.49 -7.24
CA MET A 103 -3.61 4.60 -7.76
C MET A 103 -3.23 6.05 -8.00
N GLU A 104 -4.16 6.88 -8.49
CA GLU A 104 -3.92 8.32 -8.63
C GLU A 104 -3.55 8.96 -7.29
N VAL A 105 -4.28 8.65 -6.22
CA VAL A 105 -3.94 9.11 -4.86
C VAL A 105 -2.54 8.63 -4.45
N CYS A 106 -2.22 7.34 -4.66
CA CYS A 106 -0.91 6.79 -4.29
C CYS A 106 0.23 7.47 -5.05
N TYR A 107 0.11 7.67 -6.37
CA TYR A 107 1.11 8.35 -7.17
C TYR A 107 1.33 9.80 -6.73
N GLN A 108 0.25 10.53 -6.44
CA GLN A 108 0.39 11.90 -5.94
C GLN A 108 1.06 11.93 -4.57
N LEU A 109 0.73 10.99 -3.67
CA LEU A 109 1.38 10.88 -2.35
C LEU A 109 2.88 10.56 -2.46
N TRP A 110 3.28 9.58 -3.26
CA TRP A 110 4.70 9.23 -3.44
C TRP A 110 5.52 10.33 -4.11
N ASN A 111 4.86 11.27 -4.80
CA ASN A 111 5.47 12.44 -5.42
C ASN A 111 5.16 13.74 -4.67
N SER A 112 4.71 13.68 -3.42
CA SER A 112 4.35 14.88 -2.64
C SER A 112 5.55 15.64 -2.06
N TRP A 113 6.76 15.17 -2.34
CA TRP A 113 8.05 15.78 -1.98
C TRP A 113 8.88 15.86 -3.25
N ASP A 114 9.44 17.03 -3.54
CA ASP A 114 10.40 17.20 -4.65
C ASP A 114 11.70 16.42 -4.36
N ASP A 115 12.49 16.15 -5.40
CA ASP A 115 13.72 15.35 -5.31
C ASP A 115 14.76 15.94 -4.34
N ASP A 116 14.79 17.27 -4.21
CA ASP A 116 15.75 18.01 -3.37
C ASP A 116 15.09 18.67 -2.14
N ALA A 117 13.90 18.18 -1.74
CA ALA A 117 13.20 18.64 -0.55
C ALA A 117 13.90 18.23 0.75
N LEU A 118 14.60 17.08 0.77
CA LEU A 118 15.33 16.58 1.94
C LEU A 118 16.76 17.15 1.96
N LEU A 119 17.07 17.99 2.95
CA LEU A 119 18.34 18.72 3.04
C LEU A 119 19.33 18.06 4.00
N MET A 120 18.86 17.58 5.16
CA MET A 120 19.70 16.99 6.22
C MET A 120 20.91 17.86 6.62
N ASP A 121 20.72 19.18 6.63
CA ASP A 121 21.75 20.15 6.98
C ASP A 121 21.95 20.21 8.50
N MET A 122 22.97 19.50 8.97
CA MET A 122 23.30 19.39 10.40
C MET A 122 23.97 20.65 10.95
N GLU A 123 24.57 21.49 10.11
CA GLU A 123 25.25 22.71 10.53
C GLU A 123 24.22 23.79 10.87
N ASN A 124 23.21 23.95 10.02
CA ASN A 124 22.13 24.92 10.21
C ASN A 124 20.91 24.34 10.92
N GLY A 125 20.88 23.03 11.19
CA GLY A 125 19.77 22.35 11.86
C GLY A 125 18.51 22.23 11.01
N ILE A 126 18.65 22.13 9.69
CA ILE A 126 17.53 22.11 8.73
C ILE A 126 17.36 20.71 8.16
N PHE A 127 16.22 20.07 8.46
CA PHE A 127 15.92 18.73 7.96
C PHE A 127 15.46 18.72 6.49
N ALA A 128 14.51 19.59 6.13
CA ALA A 128 13.90 19.64 4.80
C ALA A 128 13.41 21.05 4.46
N ASP A 129 13.29 21.34 3.16
CA ASP A 129 12.73 22.58 2.63
C ASP A 129 11.18 22.49 2.59
N PRO A 130 10.46 23.26 3.44
CA PRO A 130 9.00 23.19 3.48
C PRO A 130 8.32 23.73 2.21
N THR A 131 9.03 24.50 1.38
CA THR A 131 8.49 25.02 0.12
C THR A 131 8.39 23.96 -0.97
N LYS A 132 9.02 22.80 -0.76
CA LYS A 132 9.14 21.66 -1.69
C LYS A 132 8.36 20.42 -1.25
N ILE A 133 7.46 20.61 -0.29
CA ILE A 133 6.60 19.56 0.26
C ILE A 133 5.16 20.00 0.08
N HIS A 134 4.40 19.24 -0.70
CA HIS A 134 3.13 19.67 -1.23
C HIS A 134 1.98 18.78 -0.75
N LYS A 135 0.90 19.42 -0.28
CA LYS A 135 -0.38 18.73 -0.12
C LYS A 135 -0.90 18.32 -1.49
N ILE A 136 -1.46 17.12 -1.59
CA ILE A 136 -2.07 16.63 -2.83
C ILE A 136 -3.51 17.15 -2.99
N ASN A 137 -4.19 17.44 -1.87
CA ASN A 137 -5.57 17.93 -1.80
C ASN A 137 -6.53 17.19 -2.78
N PHE A 138 -6.41 15.87 -2.82
CA PHE A 138 -7.18 15.02 -3.71
C PHE A 138 -8.64 14.95 -3.27
N GLU A 139 -9.57 15.23 -4.20
CA GLU A 139 -11.01 15.10 -4.00
C GLU A 139 -11.63 14.39 -5.21
N GLY A 140 -11.72 13.06 -5.12
CA GLY A 140 -12.32 12.21 -6.14
C GLY A 140 -13.71 11.70 -5.74
N LYS A 141 -14.21 10.70 -6.48
CA LYS A 141 -15.52 10.09 -6.26
C LYS A 141 -15.52 9.17 -5.04
N TRP A 142 -14.41 8.47 -4.79
CA TRP A 142 -14.30 7.48 -3.70
C TRP A 142 -13.31 7.89 -2.61
N HIS A 143 -12.35 8.76 -2.92
CA HIS A 143 -11.26 9.13 -2.02
C HIS A 143 -11.15 10.65 -1.85
N LYS A 144 -10.88 11.06 -0.61
CA LYS A 144 -10.58 12.45 -0.25
C LYS A 144 -9.37 12.46 0.67
N VAL A 145 -8.24 13.00 0.20
CA VAL A 145 -6.94 12.89 0.88
C VAL A 145 -6.17 14.20 0.77
N GLN A 146 -5.80 14.79 1.90
CA GLN A 146 -5.07 16.07 1.93
C GLN A 146 -3.58 15.92 1.55
N GLY A 147 -2.90 14.88 2.03
CA GLY A 147 -1.44 14.80 1.98
C GLY A 147 -0.74 15.89 2.83
N PRO A 148 0.58 16.09 2.69
CA PRO A 148 1.54 15.28 1.92
C PRO A 148 1.70 13.87 2.52
N LEU A 149 2.45 12.99 1.84
CA LEU A 149 2.92 11.76 2.46
C LEU A 149 3.95 12.10 3.56
N THR A 150 3.84 11.45 4.72
CA THR A 150 4.76 11.70 5.85
C THR A 150 6.11 10.97 5.75
N VAL A 151 6.30 10.16 4.71
CA VAL A 151 7.54 9.40 4.48
C VAL A 151 8.35 10.15 3.44
N ILE A 152 9.62 10.38 3.72
CA ILE A 152 10.56 10.98 2.76
C ILE A 152 10.63 10.16 1.46
N PRO A 153 11.01 10.75 0.32
CA PRO A 153 11.20 10.01 -0.94
C PRO A 153 12.01 8.73 -0.72
N SER A 154 11.42 7.60 -1.11
CA SER A 154 12.04 6.28 -0.98
C SER A 154 12.89 5.94 -2.20
N PRO A 155 13.77 4.92 -2.15
CA PRO A 155 14.69 4.61 -3.25
C PRO A 155 14.04 4.45 -4.63
N GLN A 156 12.82 3.89 -4.70
CA GLN A 156 12.07 3.75 -5.95
C GLN A 156 11.00 4.85 -6.14
N ARG A 157 10.76 5.72 -5.14
CA ARG A 157 9.56 6.57 -4.95
C ARG A 157 8.26 5.79 -4.89
N SER A 158 7.92 5.10 -5.98
CA SER A 158 6.81 4.15 -6.06
C SER A 158 7.38 2.73 -6.09
N PRO A 159 6.75 1.75 -5.43
CA PRO A 159 7.18 0.36 -5.53
C PRO A 159 7.05 -0.15 -6.97
N TYR A 160 7.71 -1.27 -7.30
CA TYR A 160 7.45 -1.97 -8.56
C TYR A 160 5.99 -2.43 -8.60
N LEU A 161 5.28 -2.22 -9.71
CA LEU A 161 3.85 -2.54 -9.86
C LEU A 161 3.65 -3.71 -10.82
#